data_AF-T1B559-F1
#
_entry.id   AF-T1B559-F1
#
_cell.length_a   1.000
_cell.length_b   1.000
_cell.length_c   1.000
_cell.angle_alpha   90.00
_cell.angle_beta   90.00
_cell.angle_gamma   90.00
#
_symmetry.space_group_name_H-M   'P 1'
#
loop_
_entity.id
_entity.type
_entity.pdbx_description
1 polymer ?
#
loop_
_entity_poly.entity_id
_entity_poly.type
_entity_poly.pdbx_seq_one_letter_code
_entity_poly.pdbx_strand_id
1 'polypeptide(L)'
;MAKLERKLAEYRDHQANGTIPTVVFGGGKLWRKVCRGRATREEWRASRRGRLYARGDVTKSANPHMRVSVAGDGFAMTVALSHLVAAKQDHASQAPRSSPRVEGDLWLPEKYRRLLGAWVARGDAYSVELRRDGELLRAHVTGPSGVQPVAADLSRGVLAFDTNPDGLAFYNLDSRGNRERFPKGFCLPQPTNLAKYPGECHIGVGNGVIWIKVP
;
A
#
# COMPACT_ATOMS: atom_id res chain seq x y z
N MET A 1 -14.36 -3.02 25.42
CA MET A 1 -15.59 -2.39 24.93
C MET A 1 -15.56 -0.87 25.07
N ALA A 2 -15.50 -0.31 26.29
CA ALA A 2 -15.51 1.14 26.58
C ALA A 2 -14.60 2.05 25.71
N LYS A 3 -13.38 1.62 25.38
CA LYS A 3 -12.45 2.41 24.54
C LYS A 3 -12.92 2.57 23.09
N LEU A 4 -13.57 1.54 22.54
CA LEU A 4 -14.10 1.55 21.18
C LEU A 4 -15.39 2.37 21.11
N GLU A 5 -16.27 2.22 22.10
CA GLU A 5 -17.51 3.00 22.23
C GLU A 5 -17.23 4.50 22.33
N ARG A 6 -16.28 4.91 23.17
CA ARG A 6 -15.86 6.32 23.26
C ARG A 6 -15.33 6.86 21.93
N LYS A 7 -14.58 6.04 21.19
CA LYS A 7 -14.00 6.44 19.91
C LYS A 7 -15.06 6.51 18.80
N LEU A 8 -16.08 5.65 18.87
CA LEU A 8 -17.24 5.72 18.00
C LEU A 8 -18.06 6.99 18.25
N ALA A 9 -18.27 7.37 19.52
CA ALA A 9 -18.94 8.62 19.88
C ALA A 9 -18.20 9.85 19.33
N GLU A 10 -16.87 9.93 19.54
CA GLU A 10 -16.01 10.98 18.98
C GLU A 10 -16.15 11.10 17.45
N TYR A 11 -16.19 9.97 16.73
CA TYR A 11 -16.37 9.99 15.28
C TYR A 11 -17.77 10.42 14.83
N ARG A 12 -18.81 10.05 15.58
CA ARG A 12 -20.18 10.51 15.31
C ARG A 12 -20.32 12.03 15.50
N ASP A 13 -19.68 12.58 16.54
CA ASP A 13 -19.68 14.03 16.79
C ASP A 13 -18.97 14.79 15.66
N HIS A 14 -17.85 14.28 15.16
CA HIS A 14 -17.15 14.86 14.01
C HIS A 14 -18.01 14.80 12.73
N GLN A 15 -18.70 13.69 12.49
CA GLN A 15 -19.61 13.51 11.35
C GLN A 15 -20.80 14.48 11.42
N ALA A 16 -21.43 14.64 12.58
CA ALA A 16 -22.57 15.56 12.77
C ALA A 16 -22.18 17.04 12.55
N ASN A 17 -20.95 17.41 12.92
CA ASN A 17 -20.45 18.78 12.79
C ASN A 17 -19.72 19.05 11.47
N GLY A 18 -19.63 18.07 10.55
CA GLY A 18 -18.90 18.21 9.29
C GLY A 18 -17.39 18.48 9.47
N THR A 19 -16.81 18.03 10.58
CA THR A 19 -15.39 18.22 10.90
C THR A 19 -14.63 16.89 10.83
N ILE A 20 -13.29 16.97 10.74
CA ILE A 20 -12.44 15.77 10.78
C ILE A 20 -11.71 15.68 12.13
N PRO A 21 -11.52 14.47 12.68
CA PRO A 21 -10.69 14.27 13.86
C PRO A 21 -9.27 14.78 13.63
N THR A 22 -8.63 15.29 14.69
CA THR A 22 -7.23 15.73 14.59
C THR A 22 -6.32 14.53 14.33
N VAL A 23 -5.78 14.43 13.12
CA VAL A 23 -4.86 13.35 12.73
C VAL A 23 -3.42 13.76 13.05
N VAL A 24 -2.76 12.99 13.92
CA VAL A 24 -1.34 13.15 14.21
C VAL A 24 -0.55 12.00 13.58
N PHE A 25 0.16 12.31 12.49
CA PHE A 25 1.06 11.36 11.83
C PHE A 25 2.34 11.14 12.67
N GLY A 26 2.81 9.90 12.75
CA GLY A 26 4.02 9.56 13.52
C GLY A 26 3.79 9.21 14.99
N GLY A 27 2.58 8.77 15.34
CA GLY A 27 2.27 8.19 16.66
C GLY A 27 1.88 9.23 17.71
N GLY A 28 0.56 9.41 17.91
CA GLY A 28 0.00 10.39 18.86
C GLY A 28 0.41 10.23 20.33
N LYS A 29 0.97 9.07 20.73
CA LYS A 29 1.60 8.90 22.06
C LYS A 29 2.87 9.74 22.18
N LEU A 30 3.75 9.72 21.18
CA LEU A 30 5.01 10.47 21.20
C LEU A 30 4.74 11.97 21.09
N TRP A 31 3.81 12.38 20.21
CA TRP A 31 3.38 13.78 20.12
C TRP A 31 2.86 14.34 21.45
N ARG A 32 2.04 13.57 22.19
CA ARG A 32 1.60 13.98 23.53
C ARG A 32 2.74 14.15 24.53
N LYS A 33 3.84 13.40 24.40
CA LYS A 33 5.04 13.61 25.22
C LYS A 33 5.73 14.92 24.83
N VAL A 34 5.82 15.23 23.54
CA VAL A 34 6.36 16.51 23.03
C VAL A 34 5.56 17.69 23.56
N CYS A 35 4.22 17.65 23.47
CA CYS A 35 3.36 18.71 24.01
C CYS A 35 3.50 18.90 25.53
N ARG A 36 3.98 17.89 26.25
CA ARG A 36 4.22 17.91 27.70
C ARG A 36 5.68 18.19 28.08
N GLY A 37 6.55 18.52 27.11
CA GLY A 37 7.98 18.74 27.34
C GLY A 37 8.77 17.49 27.76
N ARG A 38 8.21 16.29 27.56
CA ARG A 38 8.82 14.99 27.95
C ARG A 38 9.52 14.27 26.79
N ALA A 39 9.55 14.91 25.62
CA ALA A 39 10.22 14.47 24.41
C ALA A 39 10.50 15.70 23.54
N THR A 40 11.52 15.64 22.70
CA THR A 40 11.86 16.75 21.81
C THR A 40 11.07 16.69 20.50
N ARG A 41 10.95 17.83 19.81
CA ARG A 41 10.36 17.86 18.46
C ARG A 41 11.24 17.07 17.48
N GLU A 42 12.54 17.08 17.70
CA GLU A 42 13.56 16.37 16.93
C GLU A 42 13.36 14.86 17.04
N GLU A 43 13.15 14.33 18.25
CA GLU A 43 12.82 12.92 18.48
C GLU A 43 11.55 12.49 17.72
N TRP A 44 10.50 13.32 17.78
CA TRP A 44 9.26 13.04 17.05
C TRP A 44 9.41 13.14 15.53
N ARG A 45 10.26 14.04 15.03
CA ARG A 45 10.62 14.10 13.60
C ARG A 45 11.48 12.90 13.18
N ALA A 46 12.42 12.50 14.01
CA ALA A 46 13.33 11.39 13.75
C ALA A 46 12.56 10.06 13.68
N SER A 47 11.57 9.84 14.56
CA SER A 47 10.73 8.65 14.54
C SER A 47 9.94 8.50 13.23
N ARG A 48 9.74 9.59 12.48
CA ARG A 48 9.07 9.61 11.17
C ARG A 48 10.03 9.47 9.99
N ARG A 49 11.33 9.68 10.20
CA ARG A 49 12.36 9.73 9.16
C ARG A 49 13.29 8.51 9.15
N GLY A 50 13.01 7.50 9.98
CA GLY A 50 13.84 6.29 10.11
C GLY A 50 13.55 5.20 9.06
N ARG A 51 12.83 5.52 7.98
CA ARG A 51 12.46 4.54 6.95
C ARG A 51 12.62 5.12 5.55
N LEU A 52 13.14 4.32 4.64
CA LEU A 52 13.17 4.60 3.21
C LEU A 52 12.54 3.41 2.48
N TYR A 53 11.75 3.68 1.45
CA TYR A 53 11.13 2.65 0.64
C TYR A 53 11.37 2.94 -0.83
N ALA A 54 11.76 1.92 -1.58
CA ALA A 54 11.89 1.98 -3.03
C ALA A 54 11.28 0.75 -3.66
N ARG A 55 10.44 0.96 -4.69
CA ARG A 55 9.85 -0.12 -5.48
C ARG A 55 10.76 -0.44 -6.67
N GLY A 56 10.91 -1.72 -6.97
CA GLY A 56 11.54 -2.18 -8.21
C GLY A 56 10.67 -1.93 -9.44
N ASP A 57 11.32 -1.81 -10.59
CA ASP A 57 10.72 -1.60 -11.89
C ASP A 57 11.35 -2.56 -12.89
N VAL A 58 10.52 -3.44 -13.45
CA VAL A 58 10.95 -4.47 -14.41
C VAL A 58 11.62 -3.82 -15.63
N THR A 59 11.16 -2.64 -16.04
CA THR A 59 11.73 -1.93 -17.20
C THR A 59 13.11 -1.33 -16.93
N LYS A 60 13.51 -1.21 -15.65
CA LYS A 60 14.76 -0.56 -15.23
C LYS A 60 15.76 -1.52 -14.62
N SER A 61 15.55 -2.83 -14.80
CA SER A 61 16.39 -3.91 -14.28
C SER A 61 16.56 -3.80 -12.76
N ALA A 62 15.64 -4.44 -12.05
CA ALA A 62 15.50 -4.41 -10.60
C ALA A 62 15.05 -3.07 -9.99
N ASN A 63 15.78 -2.54 -9.00
CA ASN A 63 15.41 -1.34 -8.25
C ASN A 63 16.42 -0.22 -8.50
N PRO A 64 16.01 0.90 -9.14
CA PRO A 64 16.95 1.96 -9.53
C PRO A 64 17.46 2.80 -8.35
N HIS A 65 16.71 2.83 -7.25
CA HIS A 65 17.00 3.67 -6.08
C HIS A 65 17.67 2.91 -4.93
N MET A 66 17.46 1.60 -4.83
CA MET A 66 18.09 0.71 -3.84
C MET A 66 18.50 -0.59 -4.52
N ARG A 67 19.67 -0.60 -5.16
CA ARG A 67 20.14 -1.69 -6.00
C ARG A 67 21.01 -2.65 -5.20
N VAL A 68 20.68 -3.93 -5.24
CA VAL A 68 21.51 -5.03 -4.74
C VAL A 68 22.43 -5.52 -5.86
N SER A 69 23.71 -5.71 -5.55
CA SER A 69 24.74 -6.28 -6.42
C SER A 69 25.46 -7.44 -5.72
N VAL A 70 26.10 -8.31 -6.49
CA VAL A 70 27.02 -9.33 -5.97
C VAL A 70 28.39 -8.67 -5.76
N ALA A 71 29.00 -8.88 -4.60
CA ALA A 71 30.28 -8.29 -4.23
C ALA A 71 31.18 -9.38 -3.60
N GLY A 72 32.10 -9.94 -4.39
CA GLY A 72 32.85 -11.14 -4.00
C GLY A 72 31.92 -12.30 -3.68
N ASP A 73 32.12 -12.92 -2.51
CA ASP A 73 31.22 -13.97 -1.99
C ASP A 73 29.93 -13.39 -1.37
N GLY A 74 29.87 -12.05 -1.29
CA GLY A 74 28.90 -11.20 -0.61
C GLY A 74 27.81 -10.60 -1.50
N PHE A 75 27.01 -9.74 -0.87
CA PHE A 75 26.13 -8.80 -1.56
C PHE A 75 26.44 -7.40 -1.06
N ALA A 76 26.33 -6.43 -1.96
CA ALA A 76 26.36 -5.01 -1.62
C ALA A 76 25.04 -4.37 -2.01
N MET A 77 24.75 -3.22 -1.41
CA MET A 77 23.58 -2.43 -1.75
C MET A 77 23.95 -0.98 -1.96
N THR A 78 23.53 -0.46 -3.11
CA THR A 78 23.70 0.94 -3.49
C THR A 78 22.39 1.70 -3.33
N VAL A 79 22.38 2.76 -2.54
CA VAL A 79 21.23 3.63 -2.30
C VAL A 79 21.43 4.98 -2.95
N ALA A 80 20.51 5.39 -3.82
CA ALA A 80 20.52 6.70 -4.47
C ALA A 80 19.92 7.77 -3.53
N LEU A 81 20.67 8.84 -3.29
CA LEU A 81 20.26 9.98 -2.47
C LEU A 81 19.78 11.12 -3.38
N SER A 82 18.62 10.92 -4.00
CA SER A 82 18.06 11.86 -5.00
C SER A 82 17.87 13.29 -4.45
N HIS A 83 17.58 13.44 -3.16
CA HIS A 83 17.41 14.73 -2.49
C HIS A 83 18.71 15.53 -2.31
N LEU A 84 19.88 14.91 -2.55
CA LEU A 84 21.19 15.58 -2.49
C LEU A 84 21.65 16.08 -3.87
N VAL A 85 20.88 15.82 -4.94
CA VAL A 85 21.11 16.51 -6.21
C VAL A 85 20.79 17.98 -5.97
N ALA A 86 21.82 18.82 -6.00
CA ALA A 86 21.66 20.26 -5.80
C ALA A 86 20.53 20.79 -6.69
N ALA A 87 19.51 21.38 -6.07
CA ALA A 87 18.48 22.15 -6.74
C ALA A 87 19.10 23.44 -7.30
N LYS A 88 19.93 23.33 -8.34
CA LYS A 88 20.35 24.45 -9.16
C LYS A 88 19.83 24.20 -10.56
N GLN A 89 18.69 24.83 -10.86
CA GLN A 89 18.24 25.12 -12.21
C GLN A 89 19.27 26.06 -12.86
N ASP A 90 20.32 25.49 -13.43
CA ASP A 90 21.00 26.15 -14.54
C ASP A 90 20.58 25.40 -15.80
N HIS A 91 19.68 26.04 -16.55
CA HIS A 91 19.16 25.57 -17.83
C HIS A 91 20.25 25.38 -18.92
N ALA A 92 21.52 25.63 -18.60
CA ALA A 92 22.65 25.58 -19.52
C ALA A 92 23.41 24.24 -19.54
N SER A 93 23.14 23.31 -18.62
CA SER A 93 23.86 22.02 -18.56
C SER A 93 22.97 20.83 -18.94
N GLN A 94 23.10 20.35 -20.18
CA GLN A 94 22.35 19.21 -20.74
C GLN A 94 22.84 17.83 -20.24
N ALA A 95 23.82 17.77 -19.35
CA ALA A 95 24.29 16.50 -18.79
C ALA A 95 23.37 16.04 -17.65
N PRO A 96 22.80 14.82 -17.69
CA PRO A 96 22.02 14.29 -16.58
C PRO A 96 22.93 14.14 -15.35
N ARG A 97 22.71 14.97 -14.32
CA ARG A 97 23.40 14.83 -13.03
C ARG A 97 22.85 13.59 -12.32
N SER A 98 23.63 12.52 -12.32
CA SER A 98 23.33 11.30 -11.56
C SER A 98 23.20 11.62 -10.07
N SER A 99 22.18 11.06 -9.41
CA SER A 99 22.06 11.21 -7.96
C SER A 99 23.26 10.58 -7.26
N PRO A 100 23.83 11.24 -6.23
CA PRO A 100 24.90 10.62 -5.43
C PRO A 100 24.39 9.31 -4.83
N ARG A 101 25.28 8.33 -4.77
CA ARG A 101 24.99 6.97 -4.32
C ARG A 101 25.88 6.63 -3.14
N VAL A 102 25.31 5.98 -2.14
CA VAL A 102 26.05 5.37 -1.03
C VAL A 102 25.99 3.87 -1.21
N GLU A 103 27.12 3.21 -1.01
CA GLU A 103 27.25 1.77 -1.06
C GLU A 103 27.58 1.24 0.33
N GLY A 104 27.06 0.06 0.65
CA GLY A 104 27.39 -0.65 1.87
C GLY A 104 27.14 -2.14 1.73
N ASP A 105 27.81 -2.90 2.59
CA ASP A 105 27.68 -4.36 2.62
C ASP A 105 26.27 -4.77 3.04
N LEU A 106 25.72 -5.73 2.30
CA LEU A 106 24.41 -6.32 2.57
C LEU A 106 24.60 -7.73 3.13
N TRP A 107 24.55 -7.84 4.46
CA TRP A 107 24.53 -9.13 5.12
C TRP A 107 23.16 -9.80 4.99
N LEU A 108 23.17 -11.10 4.70
CA LEU A 108 21.97 -11.92 4.50
C LEU A 108 22.19 -13.29 5.17
N PRO A 109 21.16 -13.87 5.81
CA PRO A 109 21.16 -15.26 6.21
C PRO A 109 21.38 -16.21 5.00
N GLU A 110 22.14 -17.28 5.21
CA GLU A 110 22.54 -18.23 4.14
C GLU A 110 21.37 -18.72 3.29
N LYS A 111 20.26 -19.07 3.94
CA LYS A 111 19.02 -19.55 3.28
C LYS A 111 18.43 -18.59 2.24
N TYR A 112 18.76 -17.30 2.28
CA TYR A 112 18.26 -16.30 1.35
C TYR A 112 19.28 -15.89 0.28
N ARG A 113 20.55 -16.28 0.42
CA ARG A 113 21.61 -15.89 -0.54
C ARG A 113 21.31 -16.41 -1.94
N ARG A 114 20.93 -17.68 -2.06
CA ARG A 114 20.57 -18.30 -3.36
C ARG A 114 19.34 -17.63 -3.98
N LEU A 115 18.33 -17.30 -3.17
CA LEU A 115 17.10 -16.66 -3.65
C LEU A 115 17.39 -15.24 -4.18
N LEU A 116 18.07 -14.42 -3.39
CA LEU A 116 18.39 -13.05 -3.79
C LEU A 116 19.38 -13.02 -4.96
N GLY A 117 20.37 -13.91 -4.96
CA GLY A 117 21.30 -14.08 -6.08
C GLY A 117 20.57 -14.41 -7.38
N ALA A 118 19.57 -15.29 -7.33
CA ALA A 118 18.76 -15.62 -8.51
C ALA A 118 17.94 -14.40 -9.00
N TRP A 119 17.39 -13.58 -8.11
CA TRP A 119 16.69 -12.34 -8.49
C TRP A 119 17.63 -11.33 -9.15
N VAL A 120 18.81 -11.11 -8.55
CA VAL A 120 19.82 -10.20 -9.09
C VAL A 120 20.31 -10.67 -10.47
N ALA A 121 20.60 -11.96 -10.62
CA ALA A 121 21.05 -12.54 -11.89
C ALA A 121 20.00 -12.44 -13.01
N ARG A 122 18.70 -12.57 -12.68
CA ARG A 122 17.61 -12.42 -13.65
C ARG A 122 17.20 -10.96 -13.91
N GLY A 123 17.68 -10.01 -13.10
CA GLY A 123 17.21 -8.63 -13.15
C GLY A 123 15.78 -8.45 -12.65
N ASP A 124 15.30 -9.35 -11.79
CA ASP A 124 13.92 -9.33 -11.27
C ASP A 124 13.64 -8.03 -10.50
N ALA A 125 12.44 -7.49 -10.66
CA ALA A 125 11.99 -6.34 -9.88
C ALA A 125 11.72 -6.73 -8.42
N TYR A 126 12.42 -6.07 -7.48
CA TYR A 126 12.19 -6.22 -6.05
C TYR A 126 12.03 -4.86 -5.38
N SER A 127 11.23 -4.82 -4.32
CA SER A 127 11.07 -3.65 -3.46
C SER A 127 11.98 -3.77 -2.24
N VAL A 128 12.49 -2.64 -1.76
CA VAL A 128 13.36 -2.56 -0.58
C VAL A 128 12.77 -1.55 0.38
N GLU A 129 12.61 -1.95 1.65
CA GLU A 129 12.38 -1.04 2.77
C GLU A 129 13.61 -1.04 3.67
N LEU A 130 14.29 0.11 3.78
CA LEU A 130 15.34 0.32 4.76
C LEU A 130 14.74 0.90 6.04
N ARG A 131 15.09 0.31 7.18
CA ARG A 131 14.70 0.78 8.50
C ARG A 131 15.95 1.00 9.33
N ARG A 132 16.01 2.15 10.00
CA ARG A 132 17.03 2.41 11.01
C ARG A 132 16.78 1.55 12.25
N ASP A 133 17.79 0.81 12.68
CA ASP A 133 17.78 -0.07 13.84
C ASP A 133 19.05 0.20 14.67
N GLY A 134 18.97 1.25 15.50
CA GLY A 134 20.13 1.79 16.21
C GLY A 134 21.15 2.41 15.24
N GLU A 135 22.37 1.89 15.27
CA GLU A 135 23.47 2.25 14.37
C GLU A 135 23.44 1.48 13.05
N LEU A 136 22.66 0.39 12.98
CA LEU A 136 22.55 -0.46 11.80
C LEU A 136 21.32 -0.07 10.96
N LEU A 137 21.37 -0.43 9.68
CA LEU A 137 20.24 -0.36 8.77
C LEU A 137 19.76 -1.77 8.47
N ARG A 138 18.47 -2.02 8.69
CA ARG A 138 17.82 -3.28 8.33
C ARG A 138 17.12 -3.13 6.98
N ALA A 139 17.52 -3.94 6.02
CA ALA A 139 16.88 -4.02 4.71
C ALA A 139 15.83 -5.14 4.69
N HIS A 140 14.61 -4.79 4.32
CA HIS A 140 13.55 -5.74 4.00
C HIS A 140 13.38 -5.78 2.48
N VAL A 141 13.81 -6.87 1.86
CA VAL A 141 13.71 -7.05 0.40
C VAL A 141 12.51 -7.94 0.09
N THR A 142 11.61 -7.45 -0.74
CA THR A 142 10.42 -8.17 -1.20
C THR A 142 10.50 -8.34 -2.71
N GLY A 143 10.66 -9.58 -3.16
CA GLY A 143 10.74 -9.93 -4.58
C GLY A 143 9.42 -10.42 -5.16
N PRO A 144 9.43 -10.85 -6.43
CA PRO A 144 8.25 -11.38 -7.10
C PRO A 144 7.76 -12.65 -6.40
N SER A 145 6.45 -12.75 -6.19
CA SER A 145 5.84 -14.03 -5.85
C SER A 145 5.95 -14.94 -7.08
N GLY A 146 6.48 -16.16 -6.92
CA GLY A 146 6.47 -17.17 -8.00
C GLY A 146 5.06 -17.60 -8.44
N VAL A 147 4.03 -17.05 -7.80
CA VAL A 147 2.63 -17.13 -8.24
C VAL A 147 2.48 -16.26 -9.47
N GLN A 148 2.46 -16.90 -10.64
CA GLN A 148 2.00 -16.24 -11.86
C GLN A 148 0.54 -15.85 -11.66
N PRO A 149 0.13 -14.63 -12.04
CA PRO A 149 -1.29 -14.30 -12.13
C PRO A 149 -1.92 -15.32 -13.09
N VAL A 150 -2.85 -16.12 -12.59
CA VAL A 150 -3.65 -16.98 -13.46
C VAL A 150 -4.41 -16.04 -14.38
N ALA A 151 -4.16 -16.11 -15.70
CA ALA A 151 -4.94 -15.37 -16.66
C ALA A 151 -6.41 -15.72 -16.42
N ALA A 152 -7.23 -14.72 -16.09
CA ALA A 152 -8.63 -14.96 -15.82
C ALA A 152 -9.29 -15.48 -17.10
N ASP A 153 -9.91 -16.65 -17.04
CA ASP A 153 -10.75 -17.16 -18.12
C ASP A 153 -12.07 -16.38 -18.11
N LEU A 154 -12.17 -15.43 -19.03
CA LEU A 154 -13.36 -14.58 -19.20
C LEU A 154 -14.39 -15.20 -20.14
N SER A 155 -14.15 -16.41 -20.69
CA SER A 155 -15.04 -17.05 -21.66
C SER A 155 -16.44 -17.34 -21.12
N ARG A 156 -16.56 -17.42 -19.78
CA ARG A 156 -17.81 -17.66 -19.05
C ARG A 156 -18.49 -16.37 -18.55
N GLY A 157 -17.96 -15.20 -18.94
CA GLY A 157 -18.37 -13.94 -18.34
C GLY A 157 -17.72 -13.70 -16.98
N VAL A 158 -18.11 -12.61 -16.33
CA VAL A 158 -17.54 -12.19 -15.04
C VAL A 158 -18.62 -11.70 -14.08
N LEU A 159 -18.41 -11.97 -12.80
CA LEU A 159 -19.10 -11.27 -11.72
C LEU A 159 -18.23 -10.08 -11.30
N ALA A 160 -18.54 -8.90 -11.82
CA ALA A 160 -17.88 -7.67 -11.41
C ALA A 160 -18.49 -7.14 -10.11
N PHE A 161 -17.69 -6.50 -9.26
CA PHE A 161 -18.18 -5.77 -8.10
C PHE A 161 -17.52 -4.41 -8.02
N ASP A 162 -18.28 -3.41 -7.59
CA ASP A 162 -17.83 -2.04 -7.38
C ASP A 162 -18.24 -1.58 -5.98
N THR A 163 -17.31 -0.97 -5.26
CA THR A 163 -17.53 -0.46 -3.89
C THR A 163 -17.48 1.05 -3.89
N ASN A 164 -18.49 1.69 -3.33
CA ASN A 164 -18.54 3.13 -3.07
C ASN A 164 -18.73 3.38 -1.57
N PRO A 165 -18.42 4.59 -1.05
CA PRO A 165 -18.59 4.90 0.38
C PRO A 165 -20.01 4.66 0.90
N ASP A 166 -21.01 4.76 0.03
CA ASP A 166 -22.45 4.60 0.30
C ASP A 166 -23.01 3.25 -0.18
N GLY A 167 -22.18 2.31 -0.65
CA GLY A 167 -22.70 1.04 -1.11
C GLY A 167 -21.74 0.09 -1.83
N LEU A 168 -22.31 -1.01 -2.29
CA LEU A 168 -21.64 -2.05 -3.07
C LEU A 168 -22.58 -2.53 -4.17
N ALA A 169 -22.07 -2.68 -5.39
CA ALA A 169 -22.83 -3.24 -6.50
C ALA A 169 -22.11 -4.46 -7.07
N PHE A 170 -22.88 -5.46 -7.49
CA PHE A 170 -22.43 -6.62 -8.25
C PHE A 170 -23.11 -6.64 -9.61
N TYR A 171 -22.36 -6.93 -10.66
CA TYR A 171 -22.84 -7.03 -12.04
C TYR A 171 -22.50 -8.40 -12.58
N ASN A 172 -23.51 -9.12 -13.08
CA ASN A 172 -23.29 -10.33 -13.87
C ASN A 172 -23.10 -9.92 -15.33
N LEU A 173 -21.91 -10.15 -15.88
CA LEU A 173 -21.55 -9.77 -17.24
C LEU A 173 -21.25 -11.02 -18.06
N ASP A 174 -21.70 -11.05 -19.32
CA ASP A 174 -21.34 -12.09 -20.28
C ASP A 174 -19.87 -11.96 -20.73
N SER A 175 -19.41 -12.89 -21.56
CA SER A 175 -18.03 -12.88 -22.10
C SER A 175 -17.73 -11.72 -23.05
N ARG A 176 -18.74 -10.93 -23.44
CA ARG A 176 -18.61 -9.71 -24.24
C ARG A 176 -18.70 -8.44 -23.39
N GLY A 177 -18.87 -8.57 -22.08
CA GLY A 177 -19.02 -7.46 -21.14
C GLY A 177 -20.43 -6.86 -21.08
N ASN A 178 -21.43 -7.49 -21.71
CA ASN A 178 -22.82 -7.06 -21.57
C ASN A 178 -23.44 -7.62 -20.30
N ARG A 179 -24.39 -6.89 -19.74
CA ARG A 179 -25.10 -7.29 -18.54
C ARG A 179 -26.04 -8.46 -18.82
N GLU A 180 -25.88 -9.56 -18.09
CA GLU A 180 -26.66 -10.78 -18.22
C GLU A 180 -27.50 -11.03 -16.95
N ARG A 181 -28.72 -11.57 -17.12
CA ARG A 181 -29.56 -11.98 -15.98
C ARG A 181 -28.84 -12.98 -15.08
N PHE A 182 -29.10 -12.89 -13.79
CA PHE A 182 -28.72 -13.99 -12.91
C PHE A 182 -29.42 -15.29 -13.33
N PRO A 183 -28.76 -16.45 -13.13
CA PRO A 183 -29.34 -17.75 -13.47
C PRO A 183 -30.71 -17.96 -12.84
N LYS A 184 -31.57 -18.72 -13.53
CA LYS A 184 -32.89 -19.09 -13.00
C LYS A 184 -32.73 -19.81 -11.66
N GLY A 185 -33.44 -19.33 -10.63
CA GLY A 185 -33.32 -19.86 -9.26
C GLY A 185 -32.27 -19.17 -8.39
N PHE A 186 -31.50 -18.22 -8.93
CA PHE A 186 -30.65 -17.36 -8.12
C PHE A 186 -31.52 -16.52 -7.18
N CYS A 187 -31.32 -16.69 -5.88
CA CYS A 187 -32.01 -15.97 -4.83
C CYS A 187 -30.97 -15.45 -3.83
N LEU A 188 -31.07 -14.19 -3.48
CA LEU A 188 -30.34 -13.63 -2.36
C LEU A 188 -31.22 -13.69 -1.12
N PRO A 189 -30.77 -14.29 -0.01
CA PRO A 189 -31.51 -14.23 1.23
C PRO A 189 -31.58 -12.77 1.70
N GLN A 190 -32.76 -12.15 1.54
CA GLN A 190 -33.03 -10.82 2.05
C GLN A 190 -33.63 -10.94 3.46
N PRO A 191 -33.01 -10.34 4.49
CA PRO A 191 -33.60 -10.28 5.81
C PRO A 191 -34.94 -9.53 5.76
N THR A 192 -36.00 -10.11 6.35
CA THR A 192 -37.37 -9.56 6.32
C THR A 192 -37.53 -8.21 7.02
N ASN A 193 -36.53 -7.77 7.78
CA ASN A 193 -36.54 -6.53 8.56
C ASN A 193 -35.49 -5.50 8.12
N LEU A 194 -34.79 -5.71 7.00
CA LEU A 194 -33.86 -4.72 6.48
C LEU A 194 -34.62 -3.54 5.85
N ALA A 195 -34.14 -2.31 6.03
CA ALA A 195 -34.72 -1.06 5.49
C ALA A 195 -36.01 -0.57 6.20
N LYS A 196 -36.27 -1.01 7.43
CA LYS A 196 -37.40 -0.54 8.24
C LYS A 196 -37.11 0.79 8.95
N TYR A 197 -35.84 1.05 9.27
CA TYR A 197 -35.44 2.25 9.99
C TYR A 197 -34.56 3.17 9.14
N PRO A 198 -34.63 4.51 9.34
CA PRO A 198 -33.71 5.45 8.70
C PRO A 198 -32.24 5.08 8.98
N GLY A 199 -31.42 5.03 7.92
CA GLY A 199 -29.99 4.66 8.01
C GLY A 199 -29.71 3.16 7.88
N GLU A 200 -30.72 2.32 7.67
CA GLU A 200 -30.51 0.89 7.41
C GLU A 200 -30.07 0.61 5.97
N CYS A 201 -29.32 -0.48 5.83
CA CYS A 201 -28.89 -1.01 4.55
C CYS A 201 -30.08 -1.41 3.67
N HIS A 202 -30.08 -1.02 2.40
CA HIS A 202 -31.05 -1.40 1.40
C HIS A 202 -30.41 -2.36 0.38
N ILE A 203 -31.06 -3.50 0.10
CA ILE A 203 -30.59 -4.45 -0.90
C ILE A 203 -31.58 -4.48 -2.06
N GLY A 204 -31.10 -4.25 -3.28
CA GLY A 204 -31.87 -4.38 -4.50
C GLY A 204 -31.30 -5.45 -5.42
N VAL A 205 -32.20 -6.18 -6.08
CA VAL A 205 -31.84 -7.16 -7.10
C VAL A 205 -32.59 -6.78 -8.37
N GLY A 206 -31.83 -6.51 -9.43
CA GLY A 206 -32.34 -6.22 -10.75
C GLY A 206 -31.79 -7.19 -11.78
N ASN A 207 -32.14 -6.94 -13.05
CA ASN A 207 -31.80 -7.75 -14.21
C ASN A 207 -30.27 -7.96 -14.37
N GLY A 208 -29.61 -8.83 -13.61
CA GLY A 208 -28.14 -8.99 -13.65
C GLY A 208 -27.35 -8.00 -12.78
N VAL A 209 -28.00 -7.30 -11.86
CA VAL A 209 -27.32 -6.39 -10.91
C VAL A 209 -27.86 -6.62 -9.51
N ILE A 210 -26.96 -6.66 -8.53
CA ILE A 210 -27.30 -6.59 -7.11
C ILE A 210 -26.67 -5.31 -6.58
N TRP A 211 -27.39 -4.55 -5.77
CA TRP A 211 -26.80 -3.43 -5.07
C TRP A 211 -27.19 -3.43 -3.61
N ILE A 212 -26.25 -2.97 -2.80
CA ILE A 212 -26.34 -2.73 -1.37
C ILE A 212 -26.10 -1.24 -1.21
N LYS A 213 -27.06 -0.51 -0.65
CA LYS A 213 -26.93 0.92 -0.36
C LYS A 213 -27.00 1.12 1.15
N VAL A 214 -26.05 1.86 1.70
CA VAL A 214 -26.07 2.32 3.09
C VAL A 214 -26.33 3.83 3.04
N PRO A 215 -27.50 4.32 3.50
CA PRO A 215 -27.86 5.75 3.45
C PRO A 215 -26.90 6.68 4.19
#